data_AF-A0AB36S880-F1
#
_entry.id   AF-A0AB36S880-F1
#
_cell.length_a   1.000
_cell.length_b   1.000
_cell.length_c   1.000
_cell.angle_alpha   90.00
_cell.angle_beta   90.00
_cell.angle_gamma   90.00
#
_symmetry.space_group_name_H-M   'P 1'
#
loop_
_entity.id
_entity.type
_entity.pdbx_description
1 polymer ?
#
loop_
_entity_poly.entity_id
_entity_poly.type
_entity_poly.pdbx_seq_one_letter_code
_entity_poly.pdbx_strand_id
1 'polypeptide(L)'
;MFEDITHIEIFGVHSSDQKTINALLKDGWKILSIIQKNEDNLNSFGQIILGASDGAYEKNNLDLIWQKQKAEKSNEIDYDNLPF
;
A
#
# COMPACT_ATOMS: atom_id res chain seq x y z
N MET A 1 -0.42 -2.29 -26.74
CA MET A 1 -0.44 -0.93 -26.16
C MET A 1 0.14 -1.05 -24.77
N PHE A 2 1.00 -0.14 -24.34
CA PHE A 2 1.38 -0.09 -22.93
C PHE A 2 0.15 0.38 -22.13
N GLU A 3 -0.06 -0.14 -20.91
CA GLU A 3 -1.07 0.44 -20.02
C GLU A 3 -0.59 1.83 -19.61
N ASP A 4 -1.37 2.87 -19.90
CA ASP A 4 -1.04 4.22 -19.46
C ASP A 4 -1.12 4.30 -17.94
N ILE A 5 -0.04 4.80 -17.32
CA ILE A 5 0.04 5.01 -15.88
C ILE A 5 -0.45 6.43 -15.59
N THR A 6 -1.55 6.52 -14.87
CA THR A 6 -2.25 7.77 -14.56
C THR A 6 -2.07 8.18 -13.09
N HIS A 7 -1.81 7.21 -12.21
CA HIS A 7 -1.63 7.42 -10.78
C HIS A 7 -0.30 6.82 -10.31
N ILE A 8 0.40 7.50 -9.40
CA ILE A 8 1.71 7.09 -8.86
C ILE A 8 1.70 7.29 -7.34
N GLU A 9 2.17 6.28 -6.61
CA GLU A 9 2.29 6.28 -5.15
C GLU A 9 3.69 5.84 -4.71
N ILE A 10 4.17 6.33 -3.56
CA ILE A 10 5.50 6.03 -3.01
C ILE A 10 5.35 5.42 -1.62
N PHE A 11 5.82 4.18 -1.46
CA PHE A 11 5.77 3.42 -0.21
C PHE A 11 7.17 3.24 0.38
N GLY A 12 7.26 3.04 1.70
CA GLY A 12 8.47 2.50 2.32
C GLY A 12 8.58 0.98 2.10
N VAL A 13 9.78 0.44 2.28
CA VAL A 13 10.05 -1.02 2.31
C VAL A 13 9.97 -1.54 3.76
N HIS A 14 9.27 -0.83 4.63
CA HIS A 14 8.98 -1.25 5.99
C HIS A 14 7.98 -2.41 6.02
N SER A 15 8.05 -3.26 7.04
CA SER A 15 7.14 -4.40 7.22
C SER A 15 5.67 -3.99 7.38
N SER A 16 5.40 -2.75 7.82
CA SER A 16 4.06 -2.13 7.83
C SER A 16 3.44 -2.04 6.44
N ASP A 17 4.25 -1.72 5.44
CA ASP A 17 3.79 -1.31 4.11
C ASP A 17 3.72 -2.52 3.17
N GLN A 18 4.49 -3.56 3.46
CA GLN A 18 4.57 -4.81 2.70
C GLN A 18 3.20 -5.47 2.45
N LYS A 19 2.27 -5.43 3.42
CA LYS A 19 0.91 -5.97 3.23
C LYS A 19 0.13 -5.18 2.18
N THR A 20 0.24 -3.85 2.20
CA THR A 20 -0.44 -2.93 1.28
C THR A 20 0.16 -3.02 -0.12
N ILE A 21 1.49 -2.97 -0.24
CA ILE A 21 2.22 -3.14 -1.52
C ILE A 21 1.81 -4.47 -2.19
N ASN A 22 1.81 -5.58 -1.44
CA ASN A 22 1.42 -6.89 -1.96
C ASN A 22 -0.05 -6.98 -2.38
N ALA A 23 -0.95 -6.17 -1.82
CA ALA A 23 -2.34 -6.08 -2.27
C ALA A 23 -2.42 -5.33 -3.60
N LEU A 24 -1.86 -4.13 -3.67
CA LEU A 24 -1.84 -3.28 -4.87
C LEU A 24 -1.25 -4.02 -6.09
N LEU A 25 -0.14 -4.74 -5.90
CA LEU A 25 0.48 -5.54 -6.96
C LEU A 25 -0.41 -6.69 -7.46
N LYS A 26 -1.23 -7.30 -6.61
CA LYS A 26 -2.21 -8.33 -7.02
C LYS A 26 -3.38 -7.73 -7.80
N ASP A 27 -3.77 -6.50 -7.47
CA ASP A 27 -4.87 -5.78 -8.10
C ASP A 27 -4.47 -5.09 -9.43
N GLY A 28 -3.20 -5.22 -9.84
CA GLY A 28 -2.72 -4.83 -11.16
C GLY A 28 -1.78 -3.63 -11.19
N TRP A 29 -1.50 -2.99 -10.05
CA TRP A 29 -0.47 -1.94 -9.94
C TRP A 29 0.90 -2.49 -10.32
N LYS A 30 1.77 -1.65 -10.89
CA LYS A 30 3.10 -2.02 -11.38
C LYS A 30 4.19 -1.34 -10.57
N ILE A 31 5.30 -2.03 -10.32
CA ILE A 31 6.52 -1.40 -9.80
C ILE A 31 7.16 -0.57 -10.92
N LEU A 32 7.40 0.71 -10.68
CA LEU A 32 8.08 1.60 -11.62
C LEU A 32 9.56 1.80 -11.25
N SER A 33 9.83 1.87 -9.94
CA SER A 33 11.19 2.05 -9.42
C SER A 33 11.29 1.51 -8.00
N ILE A 34 12.50 1.11 -7.62
CA ILE A 34 12.87 0.77 -6.25
C ILE A 34 14.07 1.66 -5.90
N ILE A 35 13.91 2.49 -4.87
CA ILE A 35 14.92 3.45 -4.42
C ILE A 35 15.50 2.95 -3.10
N GLN A 36 16.74 2.47 -3.12
CA GLN A 36 17.54 2.30 -1.91
C GLN A 36 18.61 3.40 -1.87
N LYS A 37 18.78 4.03 -0.72
CA LYS A 37 20.01 4.73 -0.36
C LYS A 37 20.50 4.20 0.98
N ASN A 38 21.78 3.84 1.01
CA ASN A 38 22.57 3.76 2.23
C ASN A 38 23.94 4.38 1.95
N GLU A 39 24.56 4.91 2.99
CA GLU A 39 25.68 5.86 2.98
C GLU A 39 25.98 6.19 4.46
N ASP A 40 27.02 6.93 4.82
CA ASP A 40 27.27 7.37 6.21
C ASP A 40 26.35 8.54 6.67
N ASN A 41 25.12 8.61 6.13
CA ASN A 41 24.54 9.89 5.67
C ASN A 41 22.99 9.92 5.56
N LEU A 42 22.45 10.91 4.82
CA LEU A 42 21.02 11.23 4.60
C LEU A 42 20.23 10.15 3.82
N ASN A 43 19.91 9.02 4.44
CA ASN A 43 19.52 7.80 3.72
C ASN A 43 18.05 7.40 3.65
N SER A 44 17.61 7.14 2.42
CA SER A 44 16.38 6.47 2.03
C SER A 44 16.47 4.94 2.23
N PHE A 45 16.11 4.44 3.42
CA PHE A 45 15.97 2.99 3.65
C PHE A 45 14.76 2.40 2.92
N GLY A 46 14.93 2.14 1.62
CA GLY A 46 14.01 1.44 0.74
C GLY A 46 12.67 2.16 0.53
N GLN A 47 12.47 2.73 -0.66
CA GLN A 47 11.16 3.12 -1.16
C GLN A 47 10.81 2.34 -2.43
N ILE A 48 9.52 2.09 -2.63
CA ILE A 48 8.98 1.49 -3.85
C ILE A 48 7.99 2.48 -4.46
N ILE A 49 8.19 2.81 -5.74
CA ILE A 49 7.25 3.61 -6.52
C ILE A 49 6.34 2.64 -7.27
N LEU A 50 5.03 2.71 -6.99
CA LEU A 50 4.01 1.95 -7.72
C LEU A 50 3.22 2.88 -8.64
N GLY A 51 2.88 2.38 -9.83
CA GLY A 51 2.01 3.05 -10.80
C GLY A 51 0.73 2.24 -11.06
N ALA A 52 -0.36 2.94 -11.30
CA ALA A 52 -1.64 2.37 -11.70
C ALA A 52 -2.21 3.06 -12.95
N SER A 53 -2.94 2.28 -13.75
CA SER A 53 -3.95 2.78 -14.67
C SER A 53 -5.24 3.11 -13.89
N ASP A 54 -6.13 3.90 -14.48
CA ASP A 54 -7.37 4.34 -13.82
C ASP A 54 -8.20 3.16 -13.26
N GLY A 55 -8.39 2.10 -14.04
CA GLY A 55 -9.15 0.92 -13.59
C GLY A 55 -8.50 0.10 -12.46
N ALA A 56 -7.17 0.20 -12.28
CA ALA A 56 -6.46 -0.39 -11.14
C ALA A 56 -6.53 0.52 -9.90
N TYR A 57 -6.53 1.84 -10.10
CA TYR A 57 -6.71 2.83 -9.05
C TYR A 57 -8.14 2.84 -8.48
N GLU A 58 -9.16 2.84 -9.35
CA GLU A 58 -10.59 2.81 -8.97
C GLU A 58 -10.96 1.58 -8.12
N LYS A 59 -10.34 0.42 -8.39
CA LYS A 59 -10.60 -0.81 -7.63
C LYS A 59 -10.08 -0.76 -6.19
N ASN A 60 -8.93 -0.13 -5.97
CA ASN A 60 -8.24 -0.11 -4.67
C ASN A 60 -7.28 1.09 -4.59
N ASN A 61 -7.83 2.29 -4.38
CA ASN A 61 -7.06 3.46 -3.94
C ASN A 61 -6.76 3.37 -2.43
N LEU A 62 -5.79 4.17 -1.97
CA LEU A 62 -5.29 4.08 -0.59
C LEU A 62 -6.36 4.44 0.45
N ASP A 63 -7.21 5.43 0.18
CA ASP A 63 -8.31 5.81 1.08
C ASP A 63 -9.29 4.66 1.30
N LEU A 64 -9.69 3.96 0.23
CA LEU A 64 -10.57 2.78 0.32
C LEU A 64 -9.90 1.63 1.08
N ILE A 65 -8.59 1.41 0.88
CA ILE A 65 -7.84 0.37 1.61
C ILE A 65 -7.77 0.70 3.11
N TRP A 66 -7.45 1.95 3.48
CA TRP A 66 -7.40 2.39 4.87
C TRP A 66 -8.77 2.38 5.55
N GLN A 67 -9.85 2.70 4.81
CA GLN A 67 -11.23 2.57 5.30
C GLN A 67 -11.59 1.10 5.57
N LYS A 68 -11.30 0.18 4.63
CA LYS A 68 -11.51 -1.27 4.83
C LYS A 68 -10.74 -1.78 6.06
N GLN A 69 -9.46 -1.45 6.18
CA GLN A 69 -8.63 -1.88 7.31
C GLN A 69 -9.08 -1.31 8.66
N LYS A 70 -9.64 -0.09 8.70
CA LYS A 70 -10.29 0.47 9.91
C LYS A 70 -11.58 -0.28 10.24
N ALA A 71 -12.44 -0.53 9.25
CA ALA A 71 -13.70 -1.24 9.43
C ALA A 71 -13.49 -2.68 9.91
N GLU A 72 -12.50 -3.40 9.35
CA GLU A 72 -12.10 -4.74 9.80
C GLU A 72 -11.68 -4.73 11.28
N LYS A 73 -10.80 -3.81 11.69
CA LYS A 73 -10.38 -3.67 13.09
C LYS A 73 -11.50 -3.24 14.05
N SER A 74 -12.51 -2.51 13.55
CA SER A 74 -13.69 -2.16 14.35
C SER A 74 -14.72 -3.30 14.44
N ASN A 75 -14.63 -4.32 13.58
CA ASN A 75 -15.45 -5.52 13.66
C ASN A 75 -14.76 -6.65 14.45
N GLU A 76 -13.44 -6.57 14.67
CA GLU A 76 -12.70 -7.35 15.68
C GLU A 76 -12.93 -6.82 17.13
N ILE A 77 -14.13 -6.36 17.45
CA ILE A 77 -14.54 -6.18 18.85
C ILE A 77 -14.87 -7.56 19.39
N ASP A 78 -13.96 -8.06 20.21
CA ASP A 78 -14.08 -9.34 20.90
C ASP A 78 -15.25 -9.32 21.91
N TYR A 79 -16.32 -10.02 21.57
CA TYR A 79 -17.50 -10.16 22.44
C TYR A 79 -17.22 -11.00 23.70
N ASP A 80 -16.13 -11.77 23.74
CA ASP A 80 -15.76 -12.60 24.90
C ASP A 80 -15.11 -11.77 26.02
N ASN A 81 -14.85 -10.47 25.80
CA ASN A 81 -14.17 -9.59 26.76
C ASN A 81 -14.97 -8.30 27.10
N LEU A 82 -16.30 -8.38 27.06
CA LEU A 82 -17.19 -7.37 27.64
C LEU A 82 -17.28 -7.57 29.17
N PRO A 83 -17.08 -6.53 30.00
CA PRO A 83 -17.35 -6.62 31.43
C PRO A 83 -18.87 -6.72 31.65
N PHE A 84 -19.30 -7.83 32.25
CA PHE A 84 -20.64 -8.01 32.81
C PHE A 84 -20.83 -7.18 34.09
#